data_AF-A0A353RBK1-F1
#
_entry.id   AF-A0A353RBK1-F1
#
_cell.length_a   1.000
_cell.length_b   1.000
_cell.length_c   1.000
_cell.angle_alpha   90.00
_cell.angle_beta   90.00
_cell.angle_gamma   90.00
#
_symmetry.space_group_name_H-M   'P 1'
#
loop_
_entity.id
_entity.type
_entity.pdbx_description
1 polymer ?
#
loop_
_entity_poly.entity_id
_entity_poly.type
_entity_poly.pdbx_seq_one_letter_code
_entity_poly.pdbx_strand_id
1 'polypeptide(L)' 'VNGLGVGPQGFGGTTTALAVNIEAAPTHIAGLPAAVNVGCHVTRCGRAVL' A
#
# COMPACT_ATOMS: atom_id res chain seq x y z
N VAL A 1 -2.00 1.97 -8.92
CA VAL A 1 -0.60 2.42 -9.01
C VAL A 1 0.14 1.87 -10.24
N ASN A 2 -0.04 0.59 -10.62
CA ASN A 2 0.69 -0.02 -11.76
C ASN A 2 0.51 0.72 -13.10
N GLY A 3 -0.65 1.32 -13.36
CA GLY A 3 -0.87 2.13 -14.57
C GLY A 3 -0.03 3.41 -14.67
N LEU A 4 0.69 3.82 -13.61
CA LEU A 4 1.60 4.98 -13.65
C LEU A 4 2.92 4.69 -14.39
N GLY A 5 3.22 3.42 -14.68
CA GLY A 5 4.43 3.04 -15.44
C GLY A 5 5.74 3.17 -14.67
N VAL A 6 5.70 3.41 -13.35
CA VAL A 6 6.90 3.59 -12.50
C VAL A 6 7.74 2.31 -12.41
N GLY A 7 7.09 1.14 -12.38
CA GLY A 7 7.74 -0.16 -12.28
C GLY A 7 8.55 -0.40 -10.99
N PRO A 8 9.31 -1.52 -10.92
CA PRO A 8 10.10 -1.87 -9.76
C PRO A 8 11.30 -0.92 -9.60
N GLN A 9 11.56 -0.46 -8.37
CA GLN A 9 12.65 0.48 -8.03
C GLN A 9 12.61 1.82 -8.79
N GLY A 10 11.54 2.11 -9.53
CA GLY A 10 11.41 3.35 -10.31
C GLY A 10 12.09 3.34 -11.68
N PHE A 11 12.57 2.19 -12.17
CA PHE A 11 13.22 2.09 -13.49
C PHE A 11 12.25 1.92 -14.67
N GLY A 12 10.97 2.15 -14.44
CA GLY A 12 9.92 1.90 -15.42
C GLY A 12 9.45 0.44 -15.42
N GLY A 13 8.27 0.21 -15.99
CA GLY A 13 7.69 -1.13 -16.15
C GLY A 13 6.21 -1.20 -15.75
N THR A 14 5.66 -2.41 -15.77
CA THR A 14 4.21 -2.64 -15.59
C THR A 14 3.80 -2.96 -14.16
N THR A 15 4.75 -3.25 -13.26
CA THR A 15 4.46 -3.70 -11.90
C THR A 15 5.20 -2.86 -10.86
N THR A 16 4.49 -1.91 -10.24
CA THR A 16 5.00 -1.10 -9.13
C THR A 16 4.61 -1.69 -7.77
N ALA A 17 3.38 -2.20 -7.65
CA ALA A 17 2.89 -2.88 -6.46
C ALA A 17 2.32 -4.25 -6.82
N LEU A 18 2.63 -5.23 -5.99
CA LEU A 18 2.12 -6.60 -6.13
C LEU A 18 0.66 -6.72 -5.68
N ALA A 19 0.30 -6.00 -4.62
CA ALA A 19 -1.06 -5.93 -4.10
C ALA A 19 -1.28 -4.56 -3.43
N VAL A 20 -2.54 -4.17 -3.27
CA VAL A 20 -2.94 -2.98 -2.52
C VAL A 20 -4.14 -3.35 -1.65
N ASN A 21 -4.02 -3.08 -0.35
CA ASN A 21 -5.10 -3.27 0.62
C ASN A 21 -5.61 -1.89 1.04
N ILE A 22 -6.93 -1.75 1.11
CA ILE A 22 -7.61 -0.50 1.47
C ILE A 22 -8.52 -0.80 2.66
N GLU A 23 -8.25 -0.13 3.77
CA GLU A 23 -9.07 -0.21 4.98
C GLU A 23 -9.81 1.11 5.16
N ALA A 24 -11.12 1.05 5.32
CA ALA A 24 -11.97 2.23 5.54
C ALA A 24 -12.48 2.24 6.98
N ALA A 25 -12.49 3.42 7.60
CA ALA A 25 -12.96 3.62 8.97
C ALA A 25 -13.79 4.91 9.06
N PRO A 26 -14.77 4.98 9.98
CA PRO A 26 -15.55 6.18 10.20
C PRO A 26 -14.68 7.33 10.72
N THR A 27 -15.08 8.56 10.40
CA THR A 27 -14.38 9.79 10.82
C THR A 27 -15.39 10.89 11.17
N HIS A 28 -14.94 11.89 11.91
CA HIS A 28 -15.72 13.09 12.20
C HIS A 28 -16.02 13.86 10.89
N ILE A 29 -17.18 14.50 10.77
CA ILE A 29 -17.59 15.20 9.53
C ILE A 29 -16.59 16.27 9.06
N ALA A 30 -15.89 16.89 10.02
CA ALA A 30 -14.86 17.90 9.73
C ALA A 30 -13.46 17.31 9.47
N GLY A 31 -13.29 15.98 9.46
CA GLY A 31 -12.00 15.32 9.31
C GLY A 31 -12.01 14.18 8.31
N LEU A 32 -10.89 13.98 7.62
CA LEU A 32 -10.67 12.84 6.72
C LEU A 32 -9.23 12.33 6.89
N PRO A 33 -8.93 11.58 7.96
CA PRO A 33 -7.61 11.02 8.14
C PRO A 33 -7.35 9.96 7.07
N ALA A 34 -6.23 10.09 6.37
CA ALA A 34 -5.77 9.13 5.37
C ALA A 34 -4.30 8.83 5.59
N ALA A 35 -3.93 7.56 5.50
CA ALA A 35 -2.56 7.09 5.59
C ALA A 35 -2.27 6.11 4.45
N VAL A 36 -1.05 6.17 3.94
CA VAL A 36 -0.56 5.24 2.92
C VAL A 36 0.73 4.64 3.45
N ASN A 37 0.83 3.31 3.35
CA ASN A 37 2.05 2.57 3.69
C ASN A 37 2.43 1.66 2.53
N VAL A 38 3.73 1.38 2.40
CA VAL A 38 4.30 0.52 1.37
C VAL A 38 5.20 -0.51 2.01
N GLY A 39 4.97 -1.77 1.66
CA GLY A 39 5.91 -2.86 1.93
C GLY A 39 7.09 -2.83 0.94
N CYS A 40 8.30 -3.01 1.45
CA CYS A 40 9.49 -3.17 0.62
C CYS A 40 9.61 -4.59 0.04
N HIS A 41 10.67 -4.84 -0.73
CA HIS A 41 10.94 -6.15 -1.35
C HIS A 41 11.04 -7.29 -0.33
N VAL A 42 11.49 -7.00 0.89
CA VAL A 42 11.64 -7.99 1.98
C VAL A 42 10.56 -7.79 3.04
N THR A 43 9.33 -7.52 2.60
CA THR A 43 8.18 -7.39 3.51
C THR A 43 7.86 -8.74 4.12
N ARG A 44 7.90 -8.79 5.45
CA ARG A 44 7.52 -9.98 6.23
C ARG A 44 6.37 -9.58 7.14
N CYS A 45 5.26 -10.30 7.04
CA CYS A 45 4.12 -10.17 7.93
C CYS A 45 3.76 -11.55 8.51
N GLY A 46 3.27 -11.56 9.75
CA GLY A 46 2.90 -12.79 10.45
C GLY A 46 1.89 -12.48 11.55
N ARG A 47 1.09 -13.48 11.91
CA ARG A 47 0.10 -13.38 12.98
C ARG A 47 0.42 -14.48 14.00
N ALA A 48 0.68 -14.08 15.24
CA ALA A 48 0.76 -15.01 16.36
C ALA A 48 -0.62 -15.15 17.02
N VAL A 49 -0.95 -16.37 17.46
CA VAL A 49 -2.10 -16.66 18.32
C VAL A 49 -1.52 -17.30 19.58
N LEU A 50 -1.83 -16.69 20.72
CA LEU A 50 -1.41 -17.16 22.05
C LEU A 50 -2.51 -18.03 22.65
#